data_AF-A0AAW2GZ75-F1
#
_entry.id   AF-A0AAW2GZ75-F1
#
_cell.length_a   1.000
_cell.length_b   1.000
_cell.length_c   1.000
_cell.angle_alpha   90.00
_cell.angle_beta   90.00
_cell.angle_gamma   90.00
#
_symmetry.space_group_name_H-M   'P 1'
#
loop_
_entity.id
_entity.type
_entity.pdbx_description
1 polymer ?
#
loop_
_entity_poly.entity_id
_entity_poly.type
_entity_poly.pdbx_seq_one_letter_code
_entity_poly.pdbx_strand_id
1 'polypeptide(L)'
;MSCTTHKSRKVRCVTRHEISTRSESQRSLGASLKQFHFQYSPVVIKLPDPIRKLSQQSCCTSRGGQFKADALSTWAKNQENLRSRLHSNILALGDDGLKNFQREVEAATQKKLRNEFAKEYRMFEAEKKFAVKRNADEIHAKYEEYFKLAQRELKDKLQVELANANRKCNEKLQKAIVRTRMDTTCNVLEVIRPQMNTIVTSLYDELDETCRAQKESMIADFNMIMRKQHLELDARIKEIERKRIEESCILRHELEIRNAMNIIYKFFIEKLRSNSQLKHKHYEKEIKFLGEIIAEQKESMNAVKKKIIKYSNKNKMLQEKVDALAKEFQKVLNFAFNAFPEHADFLSLLNLLSVNNTNEESEQEEN
;
A
#
# COMPACT_ATOMS: atom_id res chain seq x y z
N MET A 1 -18.62 17.94 -43.24
CA MET A 1 -19.59 18.80 -43.95
C MET A 1 -18.87 20.00 -44.51
N SER A 2 -19.25 20.37 -45.72
CA SER A 2 -18.50 21.14 -46.72
C SER A 2 -18.34 22.61 -46.35
N CYS A 3 -17.11 23.10 -46.18
CA CYS A 3 -16.82 24.53 -46.12
C CYS A 3 -16.38 25.03 -47.50
N THR A 4 -17.29 25.75 -48.14
CA THR A 4 -17.10 26.42 -49.43
C THR A 4 -16.05 27.52 -49.34
N THR A 5 -15.14 27.47 -50.30
CA THR A 5 -14.06 28.41 -50.57
C THR A 5 -14.58 29.75 -51.10
N HIS A 6 -14.30 30.85 -50.40
CA HIS A 6 -14.43 32.19 -50.98
C HIS A 6 -13.10 32.68 -51.52
N LYS A 7 -12.99 32.64 -52.86
CA LYS A 7 -11.94 33.25 -53.66
C LYS A 7 -11.92 34.76 -53.44
N SER A 8 -10.84 35.29 -52.86
CA SER A 8 -10.51 36.71 -52.88
C SER A 8 -10.06 37.11 -54.29
N ARG A 9 -10.88 37.93 -54.96
CA ARG A 9 -10.59 38.48 -56.29
C ARG A 9 -9.54 39.57 -56.14
N LYS A 10 -8.29 39.22 -56.46
CA LYS A 10 -7.15 40.14 -56.56
C LYS A 10 -7.40 41.09 -57.75
N VAL A 11 -7.82 42.33 -57.48
CA VAL A 11 -7.90 43.36 -58.53
C VAL A 11 -6.49 43.86 -58.79
N ARG A 12 -5.97 43.50 -59.96
CA ARG A 12 -4.67 43.88 -60.49
C ARG A 12 -4.77 45.35 -60.94
N CYS A 13 -4.03 46.25 -60.30
CA CYS A 13 -3.83 47.61 -60.81
C CYS A 13 -3.09 47.52 -62.16
N VAL A 14 -3.78 47.89 -63.24
CA VAL A 14 -3.17 48.07 -64.55
C VAL A 14 -3.07 49.57 -64.79
N THR A 15 -1.87 50.11 -64.58
CA THR A 15 -1.44 51.38 -65.15
C THR A 15 -1.22 51.19 -66.64
N ARG A 16 -2.12 51.71 -67.48
CA ARG A 16 -1.84 52.00 -68.89
C ARG A 16 -2.46 53.33 -69.27
N HIS A 17 -1.59 54.29 -69.58
CA HIS A 17 -1.94 55.44 -70.39
C HIS A 17 -2.16 54.96 -71.82
N GLU A 18 -3.43 54.78 -72.20
CA GLU A 18 -3.83 54.67 -73.60
C GLU A 18 -4.83 55.81 -73.86
N ILE A 19 -4.41 56.75 -74.69
CA ILE A 19 -5.24 57.86 -75.17
C ILE A 19 -6.29 57.24 -76.11
N SER A 20 -7.56 57.27 -75.71
CA SER A 20 -8.67 56.80 -76.57
C SER A 20 -8.67 57.54 -77.90
N THR A 21 -8.70 56.79 -79.00
CA THR A 21 -8.86 57.34 -80.35
C THR A 21 -10.33 57.65 -80.62
N ARG A 22 -10.56 58.69 -81.43
CA ARG A 22 -11.86 59.33 -81.75
C ARG A 22 -12.96 58.35 -82.23
N SER A 23 -12.58 57.17 -82.70
CA SER A 23 -13.47 56.10 -83.16
C SER A 23 -14.09 55.25 -82.05
N GLU A 24 -13.48 55.16 -80.86
CA GLU A 24 -14.00 54.35 -79.74
C GLU A 24 -15.02 55.10 -78.89
N SER A 25 -14.87 56.42 -78.75
CA SER A 25 -15.85 57.28 -78.05
C SER A 25 -17.20 57.37 -78.79
N GLN A 26 -17.25 57.00 -80.08
CA GLN A 26 -18.44 57.08 -80.91
C GLN A 26 -19.36 55.85 -80.78
N ARG A 27 -18.91 54.75 -80.13
CA ARG A 27 -19.71 53.52 -79.95
C ARG A 27 -20.33 53.35 -78.57
N SER A 28 -19.92 54.12 -77.55
CA SER A 28 -20.35 53.93 -76.15
C SER A 28 -21.44 54.90 -75.67
N LEU A 29 -21.89 55.84 -76.50
CA LEU A 29 -22.91 56.81 -76.14
C LEU A 29 -24.23 56.48 -76.86
N GLY A 30 -25.22 56.07 -76.07
CA GLY A 30 -26.58 55.72 -76.50
C GLY A 30 -27.30 56.89 -77.18
N ALA A 31 -28.37 56.56 -77.92
CA ALA A 31 -29.06 57.40 -78.89
C ALA A 31 -29.59 58.77 -78.39
N SER A 32 -29.57 59.04 -77.07
CA SER A 32 -30.10 60.25 -76.45
C SER A 32 -29.13 61.45 -76.41
N LEU A 33 -27.90 61.31 -76.93
CA LEU A 33 -26.88 62.38 -76.98
C LEU A 33 -26.52 62.87 -78.39
N LYS A 34 -27.24 62.41 -79.43
CA LYS A 34 -27.09 62.89 -80.82
C LYS A 34 -27.72 64.26 -81.10
N GLN A 35 -28.37 64.89 -80.11
CA GLN A 35 -29.10 66.15 -80.29
C GLN A 35 -28.41 67.39 -79.71
N PHE A 36 -27.19 67.28 -79.18
CA PHE A 36 -26.46 68.42 -78.57
C PHE A 36 -25.09 68.73 -79.19
N HIS A 37 -24.85 68.30 -80.43
CA HIS A 37 -23.58 68.56 -81.15
C HIS A 37 -23.78 69.10 -82.57
N PHE A 38 -24.73 70.03 -82.75
CA PHE A 38 -24.93 70.71 -84.04
C PHE A 38 -25.16 72.21 -83.90
N GLN A 39 -24.34 72.89 -83.10
CA GLN A 39 -24.10 74.33 -83.25
C GLN A 39 -22.61 74.57 -82.99
N TYR A 40 -21.96 75.35 -83.85
CA TYR A 40 -20.50 75.61 -83.94
C TYR A 40 -19.69 74.72 -84.91
N SER A 41 -19.89 74.96 -86.21
CA SER A 41 -18.74 75.19 -87.10
C SER A 41 -19.12 76.25 -88.14
N PRO A 42 -18.38 77.36 -88.28
CA PRO A 42 -18.70 78.41 -89.25
C PRO A 42 -18.30 77.97 -90.66
N VAL A 43 -19.33 77.92 -91.50
CA VAL A 43 -19.39 78.20 -92.94
C VAL A 43 -18.06 78.52 -93.62
N VAL A 44 -17.70 77.62 -94.55
CA VAL A 44 -16.82 77.81 -95.69
C VAL A 44 -17.17 79.12 -96.40
N ILE A 45 -16.21 80.06 -96.43
CA ILE A 45 -16.27 81.29 -97.23
C ILE A 45 -16.33 80.87 -98.71
N LYS A 46 -17.51 81.03 -99.31
CA LYS A 46 -17.67 80.99 -100.76
C LYS A 46 -17.32 82.36 -101.34
N LEU A 47 -16.40 82.36 -102.30
CA LEU A 47 -16.15 83.41 -103.29
C LEU A 47 -17.47 84.01 -103.83
N PRO A 48 -17.58 85.34 -103.98
CA PRO A 48 -18.56 85.92 -104.88
C PRO A 48 -17.90 86.15 -106.25
N ASP A 49 -18.50 85.58 -107.30
CA ASP A 49 -18.25 85.98 -108.68
C ASP A 49 -19.59 86.27 -109.39
N PRO A 50 -19.58 87.06 -110.46
CA PRO A 50 -20.53 88.14 -110.68
C PRO A 50 -21.58 87.82 -111.75
N ILE A 51 -22.79 88.35 -111.59
CA ILE A 51 -23.78 88.49 -112.69
C ILE A 51 -24.54 89.81 -112.41
N ARG A 52 -24.26 90.93 -113.08
CA ARG A 52 -24.48 91.33 -114.49
C ARG A 52 -25.98 91.44 -114.87
N LYS A 53 -26.41 92.70 -115.07
CA LYS A 53 -27.39 93.18 -116.10
C LYS A 53 -28.87 92.78 -115.87
N LEU A 54 -29.91 93.47 -116.34
CA LEU A 54 -30.22 94.52 -117.32
C LEU A 54 -31.62 95.06 -116.86
N SER A 55 -32.22 96.19 -117.23
CA SER A 55 -32.39 96.77 -118.56
C SER A 55 -33.13 98.12 -118.49
N GLN A 56 -32.77 99.02 -119.43
CA GLN A 56 -33.65 99.79 -120.34
C GLN A 56 -34.76 100.70 -119.75
N GLN A 57 -35.10 101.88 -120.30
CA GLN A 57 -35.15 102.33 -121.70
C GLN A 57 -35.36 103.86 -121.66
N SER A 58 -34.78 104.70 -122.51
CA SER A 58 -35.23 105.06 -123.87
C SER A 58 -34.58 106.42 -124.18
N CYS A 59 -34.37 106.94 -125.38
CA CYS A 59 -34.45 106.53 -126.79
C CYS A 59 -33.70 107.66 -127.55
N CYS A 60 -32.72 107.34 -128.39
CA CYS A 60 -32.82 107.25 -129.86
C CYS A 60 -32.88 108.59 -130.64
N THR A 61 -31.95 108.67 -131.61
CA THR A 61 -31.99 109.34 -132.94
C THR A 61 -32.01 110.89 -132.97
N SER A 62 -30.93 111.56 -133.40
CA SER A 62 -30.37 111.70 -134.78
C SER A 62 -31.33 112.37 -135.78
N ARG A 63 -31.09 113.65 -136.09
CA ARG A 63 -30.91 114.14 -137.48
C ARG A 63 -30.29 115.54 -137.49
N GLY A 64 -29.39 115.76 -138.44
CA GLY A 64 -28.47 116.89 -138.49
C GLY A 64 -29.04 118.20 -139.04
N GLY A 65 -28.19 119.23 -138.96
CA GLY A 65 -28.42 120.53 -139.58
C GLY A 65 -27.60 121.65 -138.94
N GLN A 66 -26.54 122.04 -139.64
CA GLN A 66 -25.86 123.35 -139.62
C GLN A 66 -24.95 123.74 -138.44
N PHE A 67 -23.66 123.78 -138.77
CA PHE A 67 -22.64 124.63 -138.16
C PHE A 67 -23.11 126.09 -138.03
N LYS A 68 -22.91 126.69 -136.85
CA LYS A 68 -22.12 127.93 -136.66
C LYS A 68 -21.91 128.25 -135.17
N ALA A 69 -20.63 128.37 -134.81
CA ALA A 69 -20.02 129.14 -133.71
C ALA A 69 -20.81 129.32 -132.38
N ASP A 70 -20.59 128.42 -131.41
CA ASP A 70 -20.13 128.79 -130.05
C ASP A 70 -19.85 127.56 -129.15
N ALA A 71 -19.09 126.61 -129.70
CA ALA A 71 -18.67 125.41 -128.99
C ALA A 71 -17.82 125.70 -127.73
N LEU A 72 -17.27 126.91 -127.56
CA LEU A 72 -16.43 127.27 -126.41
C LEU A 72 -17.23 127.53 -125.11
N SER A 73 -18.39 128.20 -125.16
CA SER A 73 -19.14 128.55 -123.94
C SER A 73 -19.81 127.33 -123.30
N THR A 74 -20.25 126.39 -124.15
CA THR A 74 -20.81 125.10 -123.74
C THR A 74 -19.75 124.19 -123.10
N TRP A 75 -18.49 124.30 -123.55
CA TRP A 75 -17.37 123.53 -122.99
C TRP A 75 -16.99 124.00 -121.58
N ALA A 76 -16.98 125.31 -121.33
CA ALA A 76 -16.70 125.89 -120.01
C ALA A 76 -17.77 125.53 -118.96
N LYS A 77 -19.06 125.65 -119.30
CA LYS A 77 -20.18 125.22 -118.42
C LYS A 77 -20.17 123.71 -118.17
N ASN A 78 -19.83 122.91 -119.18
CA ASN A 78 -19.71 121.47 -119.00
C ASN A 78 -18.52 121.09 -118.11
N GLN A 79 -17.40 121.83 -118.17
CA GLN A 79 -16.27 121.65 -117.24
C GLN A 79 -16.64 122.03 -115.79
N GLU A 80 -17.38 123.11 -115.58
CA GLU A 80 -17.81 123.54 -114.24
C GLU A 80 -18.81 122.56 -113.62
N ASN A 81 -19.78 122.06 -114.41
CA ASN A 81 -20.69 120.99 -114.01
C ASN A 81 -19.96 119.67 -113.73
N LEU A 82 -18.94 119.32 -114.52
CA LEU A 82 -18.09 118.16 -114.25
C LEU A 82 -17.29 118.34 -112.97
N ARG A 83 -16.75 119.54 -112.72
CA ARG A 83 -15.97 119.86 -111.51
C ARG A 83 -16.84 119.80 -110.26
N SER A 84 -18.07 120.32 -110.32
CA SER A 84 -19.04 120.22 -109.23
C SER A 84 -19.49 118.77 -108.99
N ARG A 85 -19.78 118.00 -110.05
CA ARG A 85 -20.08 116.56 -109.93
C ARG A 85 -18.90 115.75 -109.39
N LEU A 86 -17.67 116.06 -109.82
CA LEU A 86 -16.46 115.43 -109.30
C LEU A 86 -16.27 115.77 -107.81
N HIS A 87 -16.47 117.02 -107.40
CA HIS A 87 -16.38 117.42 -106.00
C HIS A 87 -17.45 116.74 -105.13
N SER A 88 -18.71 116.70 -105.60
CA SER A 88 -19.80 116.00 -104.93
C SER A 88 -19.53 114.49 -104.83
N ASN A 89 -18.98 113.87 -105.87
CA ASN A 89 -18.60 112.45 -105.85
C ASN A 89 -17.42 112.19 -104.88
N ILE A 90 -16.44 113.09 -104.80
CA ILE A 90 -15.32 112.99 -103.85
C ILE A 90 -15.83 113.12 -102.41
N LEU A 91 -16.74 114.06 -102.14
CA LEU A 91 -17.37 114.21 -100.82
C LEU A 91 -18.20 112.98 -100.46
N ALA A 92 -19.04 112.48 -101.37
CA ALA A 92 -19.82 111.26 -101.14
C ALA A 92 -18.94 110.04 -100.87
N LEU A 93 -17.82 109.90 -101.59
CA LEU A 93 -16.85 108.82 -101.38
C LEU A 93 -16.10 108.98 -100.04
N GLY A 94 -15.83 110.22 -99.61
CA GLY A 94 -15.31 110.55 -98.29
C GLY A 94 -16.31 110.22 -97.17
N ASP A 95 -17.58 110.57 -97.34
CA ASP A 95 -18.66 110.26 -96.39
C ASP A 95 -18.91 108.76 -96.29
N ASP A 96 -18.94 108.04 -97.41
CA ASP A 96 -19.08 106.58 -97.42
C ASP A 96 -17.86 105.90 -96.81
N GLY A 97 -16.65 106.41 -97.08
CA GLY A 97 -15.40 105.98 -96.44
C GLY A 97 -15.42 106.18 -94.93
N LEU A 98 -15.86 107.36 -94.47
CA LEU A 98 -15.99 107.67 -93.04
C LEU A 98 -17.03 106.78 -92.36
N LYS A 99 -18.20 106.57 -92.99
CA LYS A 99 -19.23 105.65 -92.48
C LYS A 99 -18.75 104.21 -92.43
N ASN A 100 -17.95 103.77 -93.39
CA ASN A 100 -17.37 102.42 -93.40
C ASN A 100 -16.33 102.28 -92.29
N PHE A 101 -15.42 103.26 -92.13
CA PHE A 101 -14.44 103.27 -91.05
C PHE A 101 -15.11 103.30 -89.67
N GLN A 102 -16.15 104.11 -89.49
CA GLN A 102 -16.93 104.16 -88.26
C GLN A 102 -17.59 102.81 -87.96
N ARG A 103 -18.25 102.19 -88.95
CA ARG A 103 -18.84 100.85 -88.79
C ARG A 103 -17.79 99.78 -88.45
N GLU A 104 -16.60 99.86 -89.04
CA GLU A 104 -15.52 98.92 -88.75
C GLU A 104 -14.96 99.11 -87.33
N VAL A 105 -14.76 100.36 -86.90
CA VAL A 105 -14.34 100.69 -85.52
C VAL A 105 -15.41 100.26 -84.52
N GLU A 106 -16.69 100.52 -84.76
CA GLU A 106 -17.81 100.08 -83.93
C GLU A 106 -17.90 98.55 -83.87
N ALA A 107 -17.75 97.85 -84.99
CA ALA A 107 -17.74 96.39 -85.02
C ALA A 107 -16.55 95.80 -84.27
N ALA A 108 -15.35 96.38 -84.42
CA ALA A 108 -14.14 95.94 -83.75
C ALA A 108 -14.23 96.17 -82.22
N THR A 109 -14.71 97.34 -81.80
CA THR A 109 -14.91 97.67 -80.37
C THR A 109 -16.00 96.80 -79.76
N GLN A 110 -17.13 96.59 -80.44
CA GLN A 110 -18.18 95.69 -79.97
C GLN A 110 -17.70 94.24 -79.86
N LYS A 111 -16.91 93.77 -80.83
CA LYS A 111 -16.29 92.44 -80.78
C LYS A 111 -15.31 92.32 -79.62
N LYS A 112 -14.48 93.34 -79.36
CA LYS A 112 -13.54 93.37 -78.24
C LYS A 112 -14.29 93.32 -76.90
N LEU A 113 -15.30 94.17 -76.71
CA LEU A 113 -16.15 94.17 -75.52
C LEU A 113 -16.83 92.82 -75.32
N ARG A 114 -17.43 92.23 -76.36
CA ARG A 114 -18.05 90.88 -76.26
C ARG A 114 -17.04 89.82 -75.85
N ASN A 115 -15.82 89.87 -76.37
CA ASN A 115 -14.77 88.93 -76.01
C ASN A 115 -14.30 89.11 -74.56
N GLU A 116 -14.15 90.36 -74.09
CA GLU A 116 -13.82 90.67 -72.70
C GLU A 116 -14.91 90.19 -71.75
N PHE A 117 -16.18 90.49 -72.03
CA PHE A 117 -17.31 89.96 -71.26
C PHE A 117 -17.37 88.43 -71.26
N ALA A 118 -17.12 87.78 -72.40
CA ALA A 118 -17.10 86.32 -72.48
C ALA A 118 -15.94 85.73 -71.67
N LYS A 119 -14.77 86.39 -71.63
CA LYS A 119 -13.63 85.97 -70.82
C LYS A 119 -13.96 86.13 -69.34
N GLU A 120 -14.49 87.27 -68.92
CA GLU A 120 -14.86 87.55 -67.54
C GLU A 120 -15.93 86.58 -67.03
N TYR A 121 -16.97 86.35 -67.84
CA TYR A 121 -18.01 85.37 -67.55
C TYR A 121 -17.44 83.96 -67.35
N ARG A 122 -16.52 83.53 -68.22
CA ARG A 122 -15.86 82.22 -68.09
C ARG A 122 -14.98 82.13 -66.83
N MET A 123 -14.27 83.20 -66.48
CA MET A 123 -13.46 83.23 -65.25
C MET A 123 -14.34 83.14 -64.01
N PHE A 124 -15.43 83.92 -63.96
CA PHE A 124 -16.41 83.88 -62.87
C PHE A 124 -17.06 82.49 -62.73
N GLU A 125 -17.48 81.86 -63.83
CA GLU A 125 -18.01 80.50 -63.82
C GLU A 125 -16.98 79.47 -63.34
N ALA A 126 -15.70 79.61 -63.71
CA ALA A 126 -14.63 78.75 -63.24
C ALA A 126 -14.37 78.92 -61.74
N GLU A 127 -14.38 80.16 -61.23
CA GLU A 127 -14.21 80.47 -59.81
C GLU A 127 -15.38 79.91 -58.99
N LYS A 128 -16.62 80.08 -59.44
CA LYS A 128 -17.80 79.49 -58.81
C LYS A 128 -17.68 77.96 -58.74
N LYS A 129 -17.29 77.31 -59.84
CA LYS A 129 -17.06 75.85 -59.86
C LYS A 129 -15.95 75.43 -58.92
N PHE A 130 -14.86 76.20 -58.85
CA PHE A 130 -13.75 75.93 -57.94
C PHE A 130 -14.17 76.05 -56.48
N ALA A 131 -14.91 77.10 -56.11
CA ALA A 131 -15.43 77.29 -54.76
C ALA A 131 -16.40 76.17 -54.35
N VAL A 132 -17.32 75.79 -55.24
CA VAL A 132 -18.24 74.65 -55.01
C VAL A 132 -17.46 73.35 -54.81
N LYS A 133 -16.44 73.09 -55.66
CA LYS A 133 -15.62 71.88 -55.53
C LYS A 133 -14.85 71.86 -54.21
N ARG A 134 -14.21 72.97 -53.83
CA ARG A 134 -13.48 73.09 -52.56
C ARG A 134 -14.39 72.84 -51.37
N ASN A 135 -15.59 73.43 -51.36
CA ASN A 135 -16.56 73.22 -50.29
C ASN A 135 -17.04 71.76 -50.23
N ALA A 136 -17.27 71.13 -51.38
CA ALA A 136 -17.63 69.71 -51.44
C ALA A 136 -16.50 68.82 -50.89
N ASP A 137 -15.24 69.09 -51.27
CA ASP A 137 -14.07 68.35 -50.79
C ASP A 137 -13.90 68.51 -49.27
N GLU A 138 -14.11 69.71 -48.71
CA GLU A 138 -14.07 69.95 -47.26
C GLU A 138 -15.18 69.20 -46.51
N ILE A 139 -16.41 69.20 -47.05
CA ILE A 139 -17.53 68.44 -46.49
C ILE A 139 -17.23 66.94 -46.54
N HIS A 140 -16.71 66.43 -47.66
CA HIS A 140 -16.32 65.03 -47.80
C HIS A 140 -15.24 64.64 -46.79
N ALA A 141 -14.21 65.48 -46.60
CA ALA A 141 -13.17 65.23 -45.60
C ALA A 141 -13.73 65.13 -44.18
N LYS A 142 -14.63 66.06 -43.78
CA LYS A 142 -15.29 66.02 -42.46
C LYS A 142 -16.10 64.74 -42.28
N TYR A 143 -16.90 64.35 -43.27
CA TYR A 143 -17.67 63.11 -43.18
C TYR A 143 -16.78 61.86 -43.17
N GLU A 144 -15.68 61.85 -43.93
CA GLU A 144 -14.72 60.75 -43.90
C GLU A 144 -14.09 60.57 -42.50
N GLU A 145 -13.77 61.67 -41.81
CA GLU A 145 -13.31 61.62 -40.43
C GLU A 145 -14.37 61.07 -39.48
N TYR A 146 -15.64 61.52 -39.60
CA TYR A 146 -16.75 60.96 -38.83
C TYR A 146 -16.94 59.47 -39.09
N PHE A 147 -16.86 59.03 -40.34
CA PHE A 147 -16.95 57.61 -40.69
C PHE A 147 -15.79 56.81 -40.09
N LYS A 148 -14.56 57.33 -40.15
CA LYS A 148 -13.39 56.68 -39.53
C LYS A 148 -13.49 56.61 -38.01
N LEU A 149 -14.09 57.61 -37.37
CA LEU A 149 -14.34 57.61 -35.93
C LEU A 149 -15.41 56.58 -35.57
N ALA A 150 -16.56 56.61 -36.24
CA ALA A 150 -17.66 55.67 -36.03
C ALA A 150 -17.22 54.21 -36.27
N GLN A 151 -16.41 53.96 -37.28
CA GLN A 151 -15.86 52.63 -37.55
C GLN A 151 -14.92 52.15 -36.43
N ARG A 152 -14.09 53.04 -35.88
CA ARG A 152 -13.23 52.71 -34.73
C ARG A 152 -14.05 52.42 -33.48
N GLU A 153 -15.00 53.29 -33.13
CA GLU A 153 -15.87 53.07 -31.98
C GLU A 153 -16.66 51.77 -32.07
N LEU A 154 -17.20 51.45 -33.25
CA LEU A 154 -17.90 50.19 -33.46
C LEU A 154 -16.96 48.99 -33.29
N LYS A 155 -15.75 49.06 -33.83
CA LYS A 155 -14.74 48.00 -33.68
C LYS A 155 -14.38 47.78 -32.21
N ASP A 156 -14.16 48.86 -31.46
CA ASP A 156 -13.81 48.79 -30.04
C ASP A 156 -14.96 48.20 -29.21
N LYS A 157 -16.20 48.63 -29.45
CA LYS A 157 -17.40 48.06 -28.80
C LYS A 157 -17.55 46.58 -29.10
N LEU A 158 -17.42 46.17 -30.37
CA LEU A 158 -17.47 44.76 -30.77
C LEU A 158 -16.36 43.94 -30.11
N GLN A 159 -15.15 44.49 -29.97
CA GLN A 159 -14.05 43.79 -29.31
C GLN A 159 -14.32 43.59 -27.80
N VAL A 160 -14.89 44.58 -27.12
CA VAL A 160 -15.31 44.47 -25.72
C VAL A 160 -16.44 43.46 -25.54
N GLU A 161 -17.46 43.50 -26.40
CA GLU A 161 -18.57 42.54 -26.36
C GLU A 161 -18.09 41.11 -26.63
N LEU A 162 -17.21 40.92 -27.61
CA LEU A 162 -16.60 39.63 -27.92
C LEU A 162 -15.77 39.11 -26.73
N ALA A 163 -14.96 39.96 -26.10
CA ALA A 163 -14.20 39.58 -24.91
C ALA A 163 -15.13 39.18 -23.75
N ASN A 164 -16.20 39.93 -23.52
CA ASN A 164 -17.20 39.63 -22.48
C ASN A 164 -17.96 38.32 -22.76
N ALA A 165 -18.35 38.07 -24.02
CA ALA A 165 -19.00 36.83 -24.43
C ALA A 165 -18.05 35.63 -24.26
N ASN A 166 -16.80 35.77 -24.67
CA ASN A 166 -15.77 34.75 -24.49
C ASN A 166 -15.51 34.45 -23.01
N ARG A 167 -15.43 35.48 -22.16
CA ARG A 167 -15.29 35.29 -20.71
C ARG A 167 -16.47 34.53 -20.12
N LYS A 168 -17.71 34.92 -20.45
CA LYS A 168 -18.93 34.22 -19.98
C LYS A 168 -18.98 32.77 -20.47
N CYS A 169 -18.56 32.52 -21.71
CA CYS A 169 -18.49 31.18 -22.27
C CYS A 169 -17.44 30.33 -21.53
N ASN A 170 -16.24 30.87 -21.31
CA ASN A 170 -15.17 30.20 -20.56
C ASN A 170 -15.58 29.89 -19.12
N GLU A 171 -16.23 30.83 -18.42
CA GLU A 171 -16.74 30.59 -17.07
C GLU A 171 -17.78 29.47 -17.03
N LYS A 172 -18.71 29.42 -18.01
CA LYS A 172 -19.68 28.33 -18.14
C LYS A 172 -18.99 26.99 -18.46
N LEU A 173 -18.04 26.99 -19.37
CA LEU A 173 -17.28 25.80 -19.76
C LEU A 173 -16.48 25.25 -18.57
N GLN A 174 -15.78 26.12 -17.82
CA GLN A 174 -15.05 25.72 -16.63
C GLN A 174 -15.97 25.14 -15.56
N LYS A 175 -17.12 25.76 -15.29
CA LYS A 175 -18.13 25.21 -14.37
C LYS A 175 -18.64 23.85 -14.82
N ALA A 176 -18.89 23.66 -16.12
CA ALA A 176 -19.31 22.38 -16.67
C ALA A 176 -18.22 21.31 -16.53
N ILE A 177 -16.96 21.63 -16.85
CA ILE A 177 -15.81 20.72 -16.71
C ILE A 177 -15.62 20.31 -15.25
N VAL A 178 -15.71 21.25 -14.30
CA VAL A 178 -15.56 20.94 -12.88
C VAL A 178 -16.69 20.02 -12.41
N ARG A 179 -17.94 20.31 -12.79
CA ARG A 179 -19.08 19.44 -12.45
C ARG A 179 -18.93 18.04 -13.03
N THR A 180 -18.63 17.90 -14.32
CA THR A 180 -18.46 16.58 -14.93
C THR A 180 -17.30 15.80 -14.31
N ARG A 181 -16.20 16.47 -13.94
CA ARG A 181 -15.09 15.83 -13.20
C ARG A 181 -15.54 15.34 -11.82
N MET A 182 -16.26 16.17 -11.08
CA MET A 182 -16.80 15.79 -9.76
C MET A 182 -17.76 14.61 -9.89
N ASP A 183 -18.72 14.68 -10.79
CA ASP A 183 -19.71 13.63 -11.04
C ASP A 183 -19.03 12.32 -11.46
N THR A 184 -18.05 12.39 -12.37
CA THR A 184 -17.28 11.22 -12.80
C THR A 184 -16.51 10.60 -11.63
N THR A 185 -15.89 11.43 -10.79
CA THR A 185 -15.15 10.97 -9.60
C THR A 185 -16.09 10.29 -8.62
N CYS A 186 -17.24 10.89 -8.34
CA CYS A 186 -18.27 10.31 -7.47
C CYS A 186 -18.75 8.97 -8.01
N ASN A 187 -19.11 8.90 -9.30
CA ASN A 187 -19.59 7.66 -9.93
C ASN A 187 -18.53 6.54 -9.88
N VAL A 188 -17.26 6.87 -10.14
CA VAL A 188 -16.16 5.91 -10.04
C VAL A 188 -15.98 5.43 -8.60
N LEU A 189 -16.03 6.33 -7.62
CA LEU A 189 -15.94 5.97 -6.21
C LEU A 189 -17.13 5.13 -5.74
N GLU A 190 -18.34 5.39 -6.23
CA GLU A 190 -19.54 4.60 -5.94
C GLU A 190 -19.42 3.15 -6.44
N VAL A 191 -18.68 2.90 -7.52
CA VAL A 191 -18.42 1.55 -8.04
C VAL A 191 -17.24 0.88 -7.35
N ILE A 192 -16.13 1.60 -7.17
CA ILE A 192 -14.89 1.03 -6.62
C ILE A 192 -15.03 0.73 -5.13
N ARG A 193 -15.69 1.60 -4.34
CA ARG A 193 -15.76 1.44 -2.89
C ARG A 193 -16.46 0.13 -2.46
N PRO A 194 -17.62 -0.26 -3.02
CA PRO A 194 -18.22 -1.56 -2.72
C PRO A 194 -17.33 -2.73 -3.12
N GLN A 195 -16.72 -2.68 -4.32
CA GLN A 195 -15.82 -3.75 -4.77
C GLN A 195 -14.62 -3.93 -3.84
N MET A 196 -14.00 -2.81 -3.44
CA MET A 196 -12.88 -2.82 -2.51
C MET A 196 -13.30 -3.33 -1.13
N ASN A 197 -14.47 -2.94 -0.63
CA ASN A 197 -15.01 -3.50 0.61
C ASN A 197 -15.23 -5.02 0.50
N THR A 198 -15.81 -5.50 -0.61
CA THR A 198 -15.99 -6.95 -0.83
C THR A 198 -14.66 -7.69 -0.82
N ILE A 199 -13.64 -7.17 -1.52
CA ILE A 199 -12.30 -7.78 -1.56
C ILE A 199 -11.66 -7.78 -0.16
N VAL A 200 -11.74 -6.65 0.56
CA VAL A 200 -11.18 -6.55 1.91
C VAL A 200 -11.88 -7.52 2.85
N THR A 201 -13.20 -7.58 2.85
CA THR A 201 -13.96 -8.53 3.67
C THR A 201 -13.62 -9.98 3.32
N SER A 202 -13.56 -10.35 2.03
CA SER A 202 -13.20 -11.71 1.65
C SER A 202 -11.79 -12.10 2.08
N LEU A 203 -10.82 -11.19 1.98
CA LEU A 203 -9.44 -11.44 2.44
C LEU A 203 -9.37 -11.59 3.95
N TYR A 204 -10.14 -10.80 4.71
CA TYR A 204 -10.21 -10.95 6.16
C TYR A 204 -10.87 -12.28 6.58
N ASP A 205 -11.95 -12.68 5.90
CA ASP A 205 -12.63 -13.94 6.18
C ASP A 205 -11.71 -15.14 5.86
N GLU A 206 -11.01 -15.13 4.72
CA GLU A 206 -10.05 -16.16 4.33
C GLU A 206 -8.87 -16.26 5.32
N LEU A 207 -8.37 -15.11 5.79
CA LEU A 207 -7.32 -15.07 6.81
C LEU A 207 -7.81 -15.65 8.13
N ASP A 208 -9.02 -15.29 8.58
CA ASP A 208 -9.58 -15.78 9.84
C ASP A 208 -9.87 -17.29 9.78
N GLU A 209 -10.41 -17.79 8.66
CA GLU A 209 -10.56 -19.23 8.41
C GLU A 209 -9.22 -19.97 8.42
N THR A 210 -8.20 -19.45 7.74
CA THR A 210 -6.86 -20.05 7.72
C THR A 210 -6.24 -20.08 9.11
N CYS A 211 -6.35 -18.98 9.87
CA CYS A 211 -5.87 -18.92 11.25
C CYS A 211 -6.63 -19.88 12.18
N ARG A 212 -7.96 -20.01 12.03
CA ARG A 212 -8.76 -20.98 12.79
C ARG A 212 -8.32 -22.41 12.47
N ALA A 213 -8.21 -22.77 11.20
CA ALA A 213 -7.76 -24.09 10.77
C ALA A 213 -6.35 -24.41 11.29
N GLN A 214 -5.43 -23.44 11.25
CA GLN A 214 -4.08 -23.61 11.79
C GLN A 214 -4.09 -23.83 13.30
N LYS A 215 -4.89 -23.07 14.06
CA LYS A 215 -5.04 -23.27 15.50
C LYS A 215 -5.62 -24.65 15.82
N GLU A 216 -6.64 -25.07 15.10
CA GLU A 216 -7.25 -26.40 15.28
C GLU A 216 -6.26 -27.52 14.96
N SER A 217 -5.47 -27.39 13.89
CA SER A 217 -4.39 -28.32 13.56
C SER A 217 -3.35 -28.39 14.67
N MET A 218 -2.89 -27.25 15.19
CA MET A 218 -1.93 -27.21 16.30
C MET A 218 -2.48 -27.85 17.58
N ILE A 219 -3.77 -27.64 17.89
CA ILE A 219 -4.43 -28.28 19.03
C ILE A 219 -4.51 -29.79 18.82
N ALA A 220 -4.86 -30.24 17.61
CA ALA A 220 -4.91 -31.65 17.27
C ALA A 220 -3.52 -32.32 17.41
N ASP A 221 -2.48 -31.68 16.88
CA ASP A 221 -1.09 -32.15 16.98
C ASP A 221 -0.64 -32.20 18.45
N PHE A 222 -0.90 -31.14 19.22
CA PHE A 222 -0.59 -31.10 20.65
C PHE A 222 -1.29 -32.24 21.41
N ASN A 223 -2.59 -32.43 21.17
CA ASN A 223 -3.36 -33.51 21.80
C ASN A 223 -2.82 -34.89 21.42
N MET A 224 -2.36 -35.09 20.20
CA MET A 224 -1.72 -36.34 19.76
C MET A 224 -0.41 -36.58 20.49
N ILE A 225 0.45 -35.56 20.60
CA ILE A 225 1.71 -35.64 21.35
C ILE A 225 1.44 -35.97 22.83
N MET A 226 0.51 -35.25 23.46
CA MET A 226 0.14 -35.48 24.86
C MET A 226 -0.40 -36.88 25.09
N ARG A 227 -1.31 -37.37 24.23
CA ARG A 227 -1.82 -38.75 24.31
C ARG A 227 -0.69 -39.78 24.21
N LYS A 228 0.26 -39.59 23.29
CA LYS A 228 1.40 -40.49 23.14
C LYS A 228 2.28 -40.49 24.40
N GLN A 229 2.60 -39.31 24.95
CA GLN A 229 3.37 -39.20 26.18
C GLN A 229 2.68 -39.84 27.38
N HIS A 230 1.36 -39.65 27.52
CA HIS A 230 0.58 -40.31 28.57
C HIS A 230 0.61 -41.84 28.43
N LEU A 231 0.47 -42.37 27.20
CA LEU A 231 0.58 -43.80 26.96
C LEU A 231 1.97 -44.36 27.31
N GLU A 232 3.04 -43.64 26.98
CA GLU A 232 4.42 -44.02 27.35
C GLU A 232 4.64 -43.99 28.86
N LEU A 233 4.13 -42.96 29.54
CA LEU A 233 4.20 -42.84 31.00
C LEU A 233 3.39 -43.95 31.69
N ASP A 234 2.17 -44.22 31.24
CA ASP A 234 1.32 -45.29 31.78
C ASP A 234 1.96 -46.66 31.61
N ALA A 235 2.59 -46.93 30.45
CA ALA A 235 3.34 -48.16 30.22
C ALA A 235 4.52 -48.28 31.21
N ARG A 236 5.24 -47.18 31.45
CA ARG A 236 6.35 -47.14 32.40
C ARG A 236 5.87 -47.32 33.85
N ILE A 237 4.76 -46.71 34.24
CA ILE A 237 4.15 -46.87 35.56
C ILE A 237 3.76 -48.33 35.78
N LYS A 238 3.05 -48.95 34.83
CA LYS A 238 2.66 -50.36 34.89
C LYS A 238 3.85 -51.30 35.02
N GLU A 239 4.96 -51.00 34.33
CA GLU A 239 6.20 -51.77 34.45
C GLU A 239 6.83 -51.64 35.84
N ILE A 240 6.87 -50.43 36.40
CA ILE A 240 7.36 -50.18 37.76
C ILE A 240 6.48 -50.88 38.79
N GLU A 241 5.16 -50.79 38.66
CA GLU A 241 4.20 -51.48 39.54
C GLU A 241 4.40 -52.99 39.49
N ARG A 242 4.56 -53.57 38.30
CA ARG A 242 4.82 -55.01 38.13
C ARG A 242 6.09 -55.43 38.86
N LYS A 243 7.21 -54.72 38.65
CA LYS A 243 8.48 -55.00 39.34
C LYS A 243 8.34 -54.90 40.85
N ARG A 244 7.66 -53.86 41.34
CA ARG A 244 7.45 -53.67 42.78
C ARG A 244 6.60 -54.78 43.41
N ILE A 245 5.56 -55.25 42.69
CA ILE A 245 4.74 -56.38 43.13
C ILE A 245 5.59 -57.66 43.19
N GLU A 246 6.40 -57.91 42.16
CA GLU A 246 7.31 -59.06 42.11
C GLU A 246 8.33 -59.03 43.26
N GLU A 247 9.00 -57.90 43.48
CA GLU A 247 9.91 -57.69 44.62
C GLU A 247 9.21 -57.92 45.96
N SER A 248 7.97 -57.42 46.12
CA SER A 248 7.19 -57.64 47.34
C SER A 248 6.81 -59.10 47.54
N CYS A 249 6.50 -59.83 46.48
CA CYS A 249 6.24 -61.27 46.52
C CYS A 249 7.49 -62.05 46.96
N ILE A 250 8.66 -61.71 46.41
CA ILE A 250 9.94 -62.32 46.80
C ILE A 250 10.22 -62.05 48.29
N LEU A 251 10.14 -60.79 48.73
CA LEU A 251 10.35 -60.40 50.12
C LEU A 251 9.38 -61.10 51.08
N ARG A 252 8.10 -61.23 50.68
CA ARG A 252 7.10 -61.94 51.48
C ARG A 252 7.48 -63.42 51.62
N HIS A 253 7.87 -64.07 50.53
CA HIS A 253 8.28 -65.47 50.55
C HIS A 253 9.53 -65.69 51.41
N GLU A 254 10.54 -64.82 51.30
CA GLU A 254 11.74 -64.85 52.15
C GLU A 254 11.38 -64.70 53.64
N LEU A 255 10.48 -63.78 53.97
CA LEU A 255 9.98 -63.59 55.33
C LEU A 255 9.21 -64.81 55.84
N GLU A 256 8.36 -65.42 55.00
CA GLU A 256 7.63 -66.66 55.33
C GLU A 256 8.60 -67.81 55.62
N ILE A 257 9.59 -68.02 54.75
CA ILE A 257 10.64 -69.03 54.96
C ILE A 257 11.41 -68.75 56.24
N ARG A 258 11.83 -67.50 56.49
CA ARG A 258 12.56 -67.12 57.69
C ARG A 258 11.72 -67.32 58.95
N ASN A 259 10.43 -67.03 58.89
CA ASN A 259 9.51 -67.26 59.99
C ASN A 259 9.33 -68.76 60.26
N ALA A 260 9.16 -69.58 59.22
CA ALA A 260 9.10 -71.03 59.33
C ALA A 260 10.38 -71.60 59.93
N MET A 261 11.56 -71.15 59.47
CA MET A 261 12.84 -71.50 60.06
C MET A 261 12.91 -71.11 61.54
N ASN A 262 12.52 -69.89 61.91
CA ASN A 262 12.51 -69.44 63.30
C ASN A 262 11.61 -70.31 64.18
N ILE A 263 10.42 -70.71 63.71
CA ILE A 263 9.51 -71.62 64.40
C ILE A 263 10.17 -72.99 64.60
N ILE A 264 10.79 -73.54 63.54
CA ILE A 264 11.51 -74.82 63.58
C ILE A 264 12.68 -74.77 64.57
N TYR A 265 13.53 -73.73 64.48
CA TYR A 265 14.63 -73.52 65.42
C TYR A 265 14.14 -73.45 66.86
N LYS A 266 13.10 -72.65 67.12
CA LYS A 266 12.50 -72.52 68.45
C LYS A 266 11.95 -73.86 68.95
N PHE A 267 11.26 -74.62 68.09
CA PHE A 267 10.77 -75.96 68.40
C PHE A 267 11.91 -76.92 68.77
N PHE A 268 13.01 -76.94 68.01
CA PHE A 268 14.16 -77.79 68.31
C PHE A 268 14.84 -77.42 69.62
N ILE A 269 15.03 -76.12 69.89
CA ILE A 269 15.59 -75.64 71.16
C ILE A 269 14.67 -76.03 72.32
N GLU A 270 13.35 -75.89 72.17
CA GLU A 270 12.39 -76.27 73.22
C GLU A 270 12.34 -77.78 73.44
N LYS A 271 12.47 -78.59 72.37
CA LYS A 271 12.58 -80.05 72.46
C LYS A 271 13.85 -80.47 73.17
N LEU A 272 14.99 -79.83 72.88
CA LEU A 272 16.25 -80.06 73.60
C LEU A 272 16.12 -79.68 75.08
N ARG A 273 15.48 -78.56 75.39
CA ARG A 273 15.19 -78.12 76.76
C ARG A 273 14.28 -79.09 77.50
N SER A 274 13.22 -79.57 76.85
CA SER A 274 12.30 -80.58 77.41
C SER A 274 13.02 -81.90 77.69
N ASN A 275 13.88 -82.33 76.75
CA ASN A 275 14.70 -83.54 76.93
C ASN A 275 15.73 -83.38 78.06
N SER A 276 16.36 -82.20 78.19
CA SER A 276 17.29 -81.95 79.31
C SER A 276 16.56 -81.91 80.66
N GLN A 277 15.36 -81.34 80.71
CA GLN A 277 14.50 -81.35 81.91
C GLN A 277 14.06 -82.78 82.28
N LEU A 278 13.71 -83.62 81.30
CA LEU A 278 13.39 -85.02 81.53
C LEU A 278 14.59 -85.80 82.07
N LYS A 279 15.77 -85.62 81.48
CA LYS A 279 17.03 -86.21 81.96
C LYS A 279 17.37 -85.73 83.38
N HIS A 280 17.22 -84.44 83.64
CA HIS A 280 17.46 -83.88 84.97
C HIS A 280 16.52 -84.45 86.03
N LYS A 281 15.23 -84.62 85.71
CA LYS A 281 14.26 -85.28 86.60
C LYS A 281 14.60 -86.75 86.86
N HIS A 282 15.14 -87.47 85.86
CA HIS A 282 15.61 -88.84 86.04
C HIS A 282 16.79 -88.89 87.01
N TYR A 283 17.83 -88.10 86.76
CA TYR A 283 19.01 -88.05 87.64
C TYR A 283 18.67 -87.62 89.06
N GLU A 284 17.74 -86.69 89.25
CA GLU A 284 17.31 -86.27 90.59
C GLU A 284 16.63 -87.40 91.38
N LYS A 285 15.82 -88.25 90.72
CA LYS A 285 15.23 -89.44 91.34
C LYS A 285 16.29 -90.48 91.70
N GLU A 286 17.25 -90.69 90.80
CA GLU A 286 18.33 -91.65 90.97
C GLU A 286 19.26 -91.25 92.11
N ILE A 287 19.61 -89.96 92.22
CA ILE A 287 20.37 -89.40 93.35
C ILE A 287 19.61 -89.58 94.68
N LYS A 288 18.29 -89.36 94.70
CA LYS A 288 17.47 -89.58 95.92
C LYS A 288 17.48 -91.05 96.34
N PHE A 289 17.26 -91.96 95.40
CA PHE A 289 17.30 -93.40 95.65
C PHE A 289 18.66 -93.87 96.17
N LEU A 290 19.76 -93.42 95.56
CA LEU A 290 21.10 -93.71 96.04
C LEU A 290 21.34 -93.12 97.44
N GLY A 291 20.83 -91.91 97.70
CA GLY A 291 20.87 -91.30 99.03
C GLY A 291 20.14 -92.12 100.10
N GLU A 292 19.00 -92.70 99.77
CA GLU A 292 18.24 -93.61 100.64
C GLU A 292 19.03 -94.90 100.94
N ILE A 293 19.61 -95.53 99.92
CA ILE A 293 20.46 -96.72 100.09
C ILE A 293 21.66 -96.41 101.00
N ILE A 294 22.34 -95.27 100.79
CA ILE A 294 23.49 -94.88 101.62
C ILE A 294 23.06 -94.66 103.07
N ALA A 295 21.87 -94.09 103.31
CA ALA A 295 21.33 -93.92 104.65
C ALA A 295 21.05 -95.27 105.34
N GLU A 296 20.42 -96.23 104.65
CA GLU A 296 20.18 -97.59 105.15
C GLU A 296 21.50 -98.34 105.45
N GLN A 297 22.49 -98.23 104.55
CA GLN A 297 23.82 -98.78 104.80
C GLN A 297 24.49 -98.14 106.02
N LYS A 298 24.37 -96.82 106.20
CA LYS A 298 24.94 -96.12 107.35
C LYS A 298 24.28 -96.56 108.67
N GLU A 299 22.98 -96.80 108.67
CA GLU A 299 22.26 -97.33 109.83
C GLU A 299 22.67 -98.76 110.18
N SER A 300 22.71 -99.65 109.19
CA SER A 300 23.16 -101.03 109.38
C SER A 300 24.61 -101.10 109.85
N MET A 301 25.50 -100.29 109.27
CA MET A 301 26.91 -100.21 109.68
C MET A 301 27.06 -99.67 111.11
N ASN A 302 26.26 -98.67 111.52
CA ASN A 302 26.22 -98.21 112.91
C ASN A 302 25.70 -99.29 113.87
N ALA A 303 24.71 -100.09 113.47
CA ALA A 303 24.21 -101.20 114.26
C ALA A 303 25.27 -102.30 114.44
N VAL A 304 26.01 -102.63 113.39
CA VAL A 304 27.17 -103.54 113.44
C VAL A 304 28.25 -102.98 114.35
N LYS A 305 28.61 -101.69 114.22
CA LYS A 305 29.61 -101.04 115.05
C LYS A 305 29.24 -101.06 116.54
N LYS A 306 27.95 -100.84 116.87
CA LYS A 306 27.43 -101.01 118.24
C LYS A 306 27.52 -102.45 118.74
N LYS A 307 27.24 -103.45 117.88
CA LYS A 307 27.41 -104.87 118.23
C LYS A 307 28.87 -105.22 118.51
N ILE A 308 29.81 -104.76 117.68
CA ILE A 308 31.25 -105.00 117.86
C ILE A 308 31.75 -104.43 119.20
N ILE A 309 31.39 -103.18 119.53
CA ILE A 309 31.77 -102.55 120.81
C ILE A 309 31.20 -103.35 121.99
N LYS A 310 29.95 -103.82 121.88
CA LYS A 310 29.31 -104.64 122.94
C LYS A 310 30.01 -105.99 123.13
N TYR A 311 30.36 -106.70 122.05
CA TYR A 311 31.05 -107.98 122.13
C TYR A 311 32.50 -107.84 122.62
N SER A 312 33.21 -106.80 122.17
CA SER A 312 34.58 -106.50 122.63
C SER A 312 34.64 -106.29 124.15
N ASN A 313 33.74 -105.47 124.71
CA ASN A 313 33.67 -105.26 126.17
C ASN A 313 33.33 -106.54 126.93
N LYS A 314 32.46 -107.40 126.36
CA LYS A 314 32.06 -108.67 126.98
C LYS A 314 33.21 -109.70 126.96
N ASN A 315 33.99 -109.75 125.88
CA ASN A 315 35.19 -110.60 125.77
C ASN A 315 36.27 -110.17 126.75
N LYS A 316 36.50 -108.87 126.91
CA LYS A 316 37.49 -108.37 127.89
C LYS A 316 37.15 -108.79 129.32
N MET A 317 35.87 -108.73 129.69
CA MET A 317 35.40 -109.17 131.01
C MET A 317 35.46 -110.69 131.20
N LEU A 318 35.26 -111.48 130.14
CA LEU A 318 35.42 -112.94 130.19
C LEU A 318 36.89 -113.34 130.35
N GLN A 319 37.79 -112.68 129.62
CA GLN A 319 39.23 -112.93 129.69
C GLN A 319 39.75 -112.72 131.12
N GLU A 320 39.36 -111.63 131.78
CA GLU A 320 39.75 -111.33 133.17
C GLU A 320 39.25 -112.39 134.17
N LYS A 321 38.07 -112.99 133.93
CA LYS A 321 37.53 -114.08 134.76
C LYS A 321 38.24 -115.41 134.52
N VAL A 322 38.58 -115.71 133.27
CA VAL A 322 39.32 -116.93 132.90
C VAL A 322 40.73 -116.90 133.49
N ASP A 323 41.41 -115.75 133.45
CA ASP A 323 42.75 -115.59 134.02
C ASP A 323 42.76 -115.74 135.55
N ALA A 324 41.71 -115.28 136.24
CA ALA A 324 41.54 -115.48 137.68
C ALA A 324 41.28 -116.95 138.04
N LEU A 325 40.44 -117.64 137.27
CA LEU A 325 40.12 -119.04 137.47
C LEU A 325 41.34 -119.94 137.20
N ALA A 326 42.11 -119.66 136.14
CA ALA A 326 43.33 -120.39 135.81
C ALA A 326 44.38 -120.32 136.94
N LYS A 327 44.51 -119.18 137.61
CA LYS A 327 45.40 -119.02 138.77
C LYS A 327 44.97 -119.83 139.99
N GLU A 328 43.66 -119.98 140.22
CA GLU A 328 43.15 -120.81 141.33
C GLU A 328 43.27 -122.31 141.03
N PHE A 329 43.00 -122.73 139.78
CA PHE A 329 43.25 -124.14 139.37
C PHE A 329 44.73 -124.52 139.46
N GLN A 330 45.65 -123.60 139.16
CA GLN A 330 47.09 -123.84 139.31
C GLN A 330 47.50 -124.06 140.78
N LYS A 331 46.86 -123.38 141.73
CA LYS A 331 47.12 -123.59 143.18
C LYS A 331 46.58 -124.93 143.66
N VAL A 332 45.42 -125.38 143.15
CA VAL A 332 44.83 -126.67 143.49
C VAL A 332 45.63 -127.83 142.90
N LEU A 333 46.10 -127.71 141.66
CA LEU A 333 47.01 -128.69 141.03
C LEU A 333 48.31 -128.85 141.83
N ASN A 334 48.89 -127.75 142.31
CA ASN A 334 50.11 -127.78 143.12
C ASN A 334 49.89 -128.34 144.55
N PHE A 335 48.66 -128.33 145.07
CA PHE A 335 48.34 -128.84 146.42
C PHE A 335 47.95 -130.31 146.43
N ALA A 336 47.32 -130.82 145.37
CA ALA A 336 46.87 -132.22 145.29
C ALA A 336 48.00 -133.21 144.94
N PHE A 337 49.08 -132.76 144.28
CA PHE A 337 50.19 -133.62 143.84
C PHE A 337 51.47 -133.35 144.63
N ASN A 338 51.58 -133.97 145.82
CA ASN A 338 52.83 -134.08 146.60
C ASN A 338 53.69 -135.28 146.13
N ALA A 339 53.94 -135.43 144.82
CA ALA A 339 54.70 -136.56 144.26
C ALA A 339 55.57 -136.14 143.05
N PHE A 340 56.74 -136.78 142.93
CA PHE A 340 57.80 -136.56 141.93
C PHE A 340 57.32 -136.72 140.45
N PRO A 341 58.13 -136.22 139.48
CA PRO A 341 57.73 -135.61 138.21
C PRO A 341 57.42 -136.63 137.11
N GLU A 342 56.90 -136.13 135.98
CA GLU A 342 56.62 -136.82 134.70
C GLU A 342 55.15 -137.18 134.37
N HIS A 343 54.17 -136.87 135.22
CA HIS A 343 52.76 -137.19 134.93
C HIS A 343 51.73 -136.04 135.02
N ALA A 344 52.13 -134.78 135.16
CA ALA A 344 51.20 -133.65 135.33
C ALA A 344 51.15 -132.62 134.17
N ASP A 345 51.82 -132.87 133.05
CA ASP A 345 51.86 -131.93 131.91
C ASP A 345 50.57 -131.89 131.07
N PHE A 346 49.65 -132.84 131.27
CA PHE A 346 48.40 -132.93 130.52
C PHE A 346 47.24 -132.12 131.15
N LEU A 347 47.48 -131.44 132.29
CA LEU A 347 46.43 -130.73 133.05
C LEU A 347 46.62 -129.19 133.11
N SER A 348 47.61 -128.64 132.41
CA SER A 348 47.82 -127.17 132.38
C SER A 348 46.88 -126.46 131.40
N LEU A 349 45.86 -125.79 131.95
CA LEU A 349 44.82 -125.05 131.23
C LEU A 349 45.37 -123.88 130.37
N LEU A 350 46.61 -123.42 130.63
CA LEU A 350 47.23 -122.29 129.94
C LEU A 350 47.62 -122.57 128.48
N ASN A 351 47.87 -123.83 128.11
CA ASN A 351 48.23 -124.17 126.72
C ASN A 351 47.01 -124.30 125.78
N LEU A 352 45.78 -124.35 126.31
CA LEU A 352 44.56 -124.47 125.52
C LEU A 352 43.95 -123.12 125.09
N LEU A 353 44.35 -122.01 125.70
CA LEU A 353 43.79 -120.68 125.42
C LEU A 353 44.63 -119.84 124.43
N SER A 354 45.78 -120.34 123.96
CA SER A 354 46.70 -119.57 123.11
C SER A 354 46.45 -119.73 121.59
N VAL A 355 45.39 -120.42 121.15
CA VAL A 355 45.33 -120.92 119.75
C VAL A 355 44.38 -120.15 118.81
N ASN A 356 43.49 -119.27 119.27
CA ASN A 356 42.55 -118.61 118.36
C ASN A 356 42.61 -117.07 118.46
N ASN A 357 43.40 -116.45 117.57
CA ASN A 357 43.01 -115.30 116.74
C ASN A 357 44.18 -114.86 115.84
N THR A 358 44.50 -115.70 114.85
CA THR A 358 45.12 -115.29 113.58
C THR A 358 44.24 -115.86 112.47
N ASN A 359 43.72 -114.99 111.59
CA ASN A 359 43.22 -115.21 110.21
C ASN A 359 42.83 -113.81 109.69
N GLU A 360 43.56 -113.22 108.73
CA GLU A 360 43.39 -113.33 107.24
C GLU A 360 42.06 -112.66 106.80
N GLU A 361 41.92 -111.80 105.78
CA GLU A 361 42.30 -111.78 104.33
C GLU A 361 42.12 -110.31 103.83
N SER A 362 43.03 -109.66 103.10
CA SER A 362 43.26 -109.61 101.62
C SER A 362 42.03 -109.37 100.73
N GLU A 363 42.01 -108.23 100.00
CA GLU A 363 41.50 -107.96 98.63
C GLU A 363 41.44 -106.41 98.43
N GLN A 364 42.28 -105.80 97.57
CA GLN A 364 42.12 -105.51 96.12
C GLN A 364 41.01 -104.49 95.74
N GLU A 365 41.40 -103.46 94.97
CA GLU A 365 40.67 -102.60 93.99
C GLU A 365 41.42 -101.23 93.95
N GLU A 366 42.06 -100.72 92.89
CA GLU A 366 41.70 -100.55 91.46
C GLU A 366 40.38 -99.83 91.19
N ASN A 367 40.38 -98.50 91.33
CA ASN A 367 40.25 -97.50 90.24
C ASN A 367 40.11 -96.07 90.78
#